data_AF-A0A7G7VN01-F1
#
_entry.id   AF-A0A7G7VN01-F1
#
_cell.length_a   1.000
_cell.length_b   1.000
_cell.length_c   1.000
_cell.angle_alpha   90.00
_cell.angle_beta   90.00
_cell.angle_gamma   90.00
#
_symmetry.space_group_name_H-M   'P 1'
#
loop_
_entity.id
_entity.type
_entity.pdbx_description
1 polymer ?
#
loop_
_entity_poly.entity_id
_entity_poly.type
_entity_poly.pdbx_seq_one_letter_code
_entity_poly.pdbx_strand_id
1 'polypeptide(L)'
;MATKTTTVLSDMPGSATKNPHKLSDVVVKLVEQEEEIDREIDRLVSLRAEIYGVIQAVEDMDERLVLEMRYMGYHTVTEIARRMEVGERQIYRIHERGLQSVVVPS
;
A
#
# COMPACT_ATOMS: atom_id res chain seq x y z
N MET A 1 23.76 31.36 -2.93
CA MET A 1 23.45 31.91 -1.60
C MET A 1 21.97 32.22 -1.55
N ALA A 2 21.32 31.92 -0.42
CA ALA A 2 19.87 32.01 -0.23
C ALA A 2 19.36 33.46 -0.28
N THR A 3 18.10 33.64 -0.68
CA THR A 3 17.33 34.84 -0.31
C THR A 3 15.93 34.41 0.10
N LYS A 4 15.68 34.47 1.41
CA LYS A 4 14.37 34.35 2.05
C LYS A 4 13.56 35.61 1.75
N THR A 5 12.24 35.52 1.64
CA THR A 5 11.38 36.66 1.99
C THR A 5 10.12 36.16 2.67
N THR A 6 10.09 36.31 3.99
CA THR A 6 8.91 36.25 4.85
C THR A 6 7.98 37.40 4.47
N THR A 7 6.72 37.11 4.11
CA THR A 7 5.68 38.14 4.06
C THR A 7 4.67 37.91 5.16
N VAL A 8 4.53 38.96 5.94
CA VAL A 8 3.86 39.09 7.22
C VAL A 8 2.34 38.95 7.04
N LEU A 9 1.72 38.25 7.98
CA LEU A 9 0.28 38.20 8.22
C LEU A 9 -0.26 39.64 8.37
N SER A 10 -0.89 40.18 7.32
CA SER A 10 -1.48 41.52 7.33
C SER A 10 -2.91 41.46 7.85
N ASP A 11 -3.13 42.15 8.96
CA ASP A 11 -4.42 42.47 9.56
C ASP A 11 -5.22 43.41 8.61
N MET A 12 -6.52 43.15 8.44
CA MET A 12 -7.48 43.72 7.45
C MET A 12 -7.78 45.24 7.65
N PRO A 13 -8.45 46.02 6.72
CA PRO A 13 -9.51 45.65 5.76
C PRO A 13 -9.53 46.36 4.37
N GLY A 14 -9.89 45.63 3.30
CA GLY A 14 -10.11 46.23 1.97
C GLY A 14 -10.53 45.21 0.90
N SER A 15 -11.71 45.41 0.32
CA SER A 15 -12.41 44.51 -0.61
C SER A 15 -11.88 44.52 -2.05
N ALA A 16 -12.22 43.45 -2.78
CA ALA A 16 -12.21 43.27 -4.25
C ALA A 16 -10.90 42.86 -4.93
N THR A 17 -10.51 41.59 -4.75
CA THR A 17 -10.67 40.52 -5.77
C THR A 17 -9.89 39.29 -5.30
N LYS A 18 -10.44 38.53 -4.35
CA LYS A 18 -10.04 37.12 -4.22
C LYS A 18 -10.51 36.46 -5.50
N ASN A 19 -9.61 36.22 -6.44
CA ASN A 19 -9.95 35.66 -7.74
C ASN A 19 -10.60 34.28 -7.51
N PRO A 20 -11.95 34.18 -7.50
CA PRO A 20 -12.64 33.00 -6.99
C PRO A 20 -12.33 31.79 -7.88
N HIS A 21 -12.02 32.06 -9.15
CA HIS A 21 -11.52 31.12 -10.14
C HIS A 21 -10.28 30.36 -9.65
N LYS A 22 -9.31 31.01 -8.98
CA LYS A 22 -8.12 30.29 -8.50
C LYS A 22 -8.43 29.33 -7.37
N LEU A 23 -9.36 29.68 -6.49
CA LEU A 23 -9.79 28.77 -5.42
C LEU A 23 -10.61 27.63 -6.00
N SER A 24 -11.52 27.90 -6.94
CA SER A 24 -12.29 26.86 -7.62
C SER A 24 -11.38 25.92 -8.42
N ASP A 25 -10.37 26.42 -9.13
CA ASP A 25 -9.43 25.60 -9.90
C ASP A 25 -8.62 24.65 -9.00
N VAL A 26 -8.22 25.13 -7.82
CA VAL A 26 -7.54 24.29 -6.82
C VAL A 26 -8.48 23.24 -6.26
N VAL A 27 -9.73 23.61 -5.95
CA VAL A 27 -10.74 22.67 -5.46
C VAL A 27 -11.03 21.58 -6.50
N VAL A 28 -11.16 21.93 -7.78
CA VAL A 28 -11.36 20.95 -8.88
C VAL A 28 -10.20 19.96 -8.93
N LYS A 29 -8.94 20.43 -8.87
CA LYS A 29 -7.77 19.55 -8.84
C LYS A 29 -7.75 18.62 -7.63
N LEU A 30 -8.17 19.11 -6.46
CA LEU A 30 -8.25 18.27 -5.26
C LEU A 30 -9.27 17.14 -5.44
N VAL A 31 -10.44 17.44 -6.01
CA VAL A 31 -11.45 16.41 -6.30
C VAL A 31 -10.93 15.38 -7.31
N GLU A 32 -10.27 15.83 -8.39
CA GLU A 32 -9.65 14.91 -9.37
C GLU A 32 -8.59 14.00 -8.72
N GLN A 33 -7.79 14.54 -7.78
CA GLN A 33 -6.80 13.77 -7.03
C GLN A 33 -7.44 12.79 -6.06
N GLU A 34 -8.52 13.17 -5.39
CA GLU A 34 -9.29 12.26 -4.53
C GLU A 34 -9.85 11.08 -5.35
N GLU A 35 -10.44 11.34 -6.51
CA GLU A 35 -10.93 10.29 -7.41
C GLU A 35 -9.81 9.37 -7.92
N GLU A 36 -8.59 9.90 -8.11
CA GLU A 36 -7.43 9.09 -8.46
C GLU A 36 -6.97 8.19 -7.32
N ILE A 37 -6.93 8.73 -6.10
CA ILE A 37 -6.59 7.98 -4.89
C ILE A 37 -7.61 6.85 -4.68
N ASP A 38 -8.91 7.13 -4.80
CA ASP A 38 -9.96 6.13 -4.62
C ASP A 38 -9.83 4.99 -5.63
N ARG A 39 -9.58 5.31 -6.90
CA ARG A 39 -9.33 4.30 -7.94
C ARG A 39 -8.11 3.43 -7.64
N GLU A 40 -7.05 4.01 -7.08
CA GLU A 40 -5.86 3.25 -6.72
C GLU A 40 -6.09 2.38 -5.47
N ILE A 41 -6.85 2.89 -4.48
CA ILE A 41 -7.28 2.08 -3.33
C ILE A 41 -8.07 0.87 -3.80
N ASP A 42 -9.05 1.05 -4.68
CA ASP A 42 -9.86 -0.04 -5.21
C ASP A 42 -9.00 -1.08 -5.94
N ARG A 43 -8.02 -0.62 -6.73
CA ARG A 43 -7.07 -1.49 -7.41
C ARG A 43 -6.22 -2.29 -6.42
N LEU A 44 -5.67 -1.65 -5.40
CA LEU A 44 -4.81 -2.29 -4.40
C LEU A 44 -5.60 -3.30 -3.55
N VAL A 45 -6.84 -2.97 -3.18
CA VAL A 45 -7.73 -3.88 -2.45
C VAL A 45 -8.05 -5.10 -3.31
N SER A 46 -8.36 -4.90 -4.59
CA SER A 46 -8.64 -5.98 -5.54
C SER A 46 -7.41 -6.89 -5.73
N LEU A 47 -6.24 -6.30 -5.95
CA LEU A 47 -4.98 -7.03 -6.09
C LEU A 47 -4.65 -7.82 -4.83
N ARG A 48 -4.85 -7.23 -3.63
CA ARG A 48 -4.64 -7.93 -2.37
C ARG A 48 -5.56 -9.14 -2.22
N ALA A 49 -6.83 -9.02 -2.62
CA ALA A 49 -7.79 -10.12 -2.60
C ALA A 49 -7.39 -11.24 -3.58
N GLU A 50 -6.92 -10.88 -4.76
CA GLU A 50 -6.42 -11.83 -5.77
C GLU A 50 -5.21 -12.61 -5.24
N ILE A 51 -4.20 -11.92 -4.70
CA ILE A 51 -3.02 -12.56 -4.10
C ILE A 51 -3.44 -13.51 -2.98
N TYR A 52 -4.38 -13.09 -2.13
CA TYR A 52 -4.91 -13.96 -1.08
C TYR A 52 -5.56 -15.22 -1.67
N GLY A 53 -6.37 -15.09 -2.73
CA GLY A 53 -6.97 -16.22 -3.43
C GLY A 53 -5.94 -17.22 -3.97
N VAL A 54 -4.86 -16.71 -4.58
CA VAL A 54 -3.74 -17.53 -5.07
C VAL A 54 -3.07 -18.30 -3.93
N ILE A 55 -2.79 -17.63 -2.81
CA ILE A 55 -2.20 -18.27 -1.63
C ILE A 55 -3.13 -19.34 -1.06
N GLN A 56 -4.44 -19.08 -0.99
CA GLN A 56 -5.41 -20.04 -0.46
C GLN A 56 -5.53 -21.32 -1.30
N ALA A 57 -5.25 -21.24 -2.60
CA ALA A 57 -5.26 -22.38 -3.52
C ALA A 57 -4.07 -23.34 -3.35
N VAL A 58 -3.03 -22.97 -2.59
CA VAL A 58 -1.92 -23.88 -2.27
C VAL A 58 -2.41 -25.01 -1.36
N GLU A 59 -2.16 -26.25 -1.76
CA GLU A 59 -2.67 -27.46 -1.08
C GLU A 59 -1.95 -27.74 0.25
N ASP A 60 -0.62 -27.61 0.28
CA ASP A 60 0.17 -27.85 1.49
C ASP A 60 -0.06 -26.73 2.52
N MET A 61 -0.46 -27.13 3.73
CA MET A 61 -0.86 -26.19 4.77
C MET A 61 0.31 -25.34 5.28
N ASP A 62 1.51 -25.92 5.38
CA ASP A 62 2.69 -25.20 5.87
C ASP A 62 3.17 -24.20 4.82
N GLU A 63 3.17 -24.59 3.55
CA GLU A 63 3.48 -23.71 2.42
C GLU A 63 2.51 -22.54 2.36
N ARG A 64 1.20 -22.80 2.40
CA ARG A 64 0.18 -21.75 2.44
C ARG A 64 0.36 -20.82 3.63
N LEU A 65 0.56 -21.36 4.83
CA LEU A 65 0.71 -20.58 6.06
C LEU A 65 1.95 -19.66 5.99
N VAL A 66 3.09 -20.18 5.49
CA VAL A 66 4.30 -19.38 5.30
C VAL A 66 4.08 -18.26 4.28
N LEU A 67 3.42 -18.54 3.16
CA LEU A 67 3.10 -17.52 2.15
C LEU A 67 2.13 -16.47 2.71
N GLU A 68 1.10 -16.87 3.45
CA GLU A 68 0.15 -15.95 4.07
C GLU A 68 0.85 -15.02 5.06
N MET A 69 1.65 -15.56 5.98
CA MET A 69 2.41 -14.73 6.92
C MET A 69 3.39 -13.80 6.22
N ARG A 70 4.03 -14.26 5.12
CA ARG A 70 5.03 -13.45 4.41
C ARG A 70 4.41 -12.32 3.59
N TYR A 71 3.33 -12.60 2.86
CA TYR A 71 2.77 -11.67 1.88
C TYR A 71 1.52 -10.92 2.39
N MET A 72 0.71 -11.56 3.23
CA MET A 72 -0.49 -10.93 3.81
C MET A 72 -0.21 -10.32 5.18
N GLY A 73 0.63 -10.98 5.99
CA GLY A 73 1.04 -10.54 7.32
C GLY A 73 2.30 -9.67 7.35
N TYR A 74 3.03 -9.58 6.24
CA TYR A 74 4.30 -8.83 6.11
C TYR A 74 5.37 -9.24 7.15
N HIS A 75 5.33 -10.48 7.63
CA HIS A 75 6.28 -10.97 8.61
C HIS A 75 7.64 -11.27 7.99
N THR A 76 8.69 -10.98 8.74
CA THR A 76 10.06 -11.41 8.42
C THR A 76 10.19 -12.93 8.56
N VAL A 77 11.18 -13.52 7.89
CA VAL A 77 11.48 -14.96 8.02
C VAL A 77 11.72 -15.35 9.47
N THR A 78 12.42 -14.51 10.22
CA THR A 78 12.72 -14.73 11.64
C THR A 78 11.47 -14.70 12.53
N GLU A 79 10.48 -13.85 12.24
CA GLU A 79 9.21 -13.84 12.96
C GLU A 79 8.38 -15.08 12.65
N ILE A 80 8.33 -15.48 11.38
CA ILE A 80 7.66 -16.69 10.92
C ILE A 80 8.26 -17.94 11.58
N ALA A 81 9.59 -18.05 11.54
CA ALA A 81 10.34 -19.15 12.15
C ALA A 81 10.04 -19.27 13.64
N ARG A 82 10.02 -18.14 14.36
CA ARG A 82 9.63 -18.08 15.77
C ARG A 82 8.19 -18.53 16.00
N ARG A 83 7.25 -18.11 15.16
CA ARG A 83 5.82 -18.46 15.30
C ARG A 83 5.52 -19.92 14.98
N MET A 84 6.28 -20.53 14.07
CA MET A 84 6.16 -21.94 13.70
C MET A 84 7.08 -22.86 14.51
N GLU A 85 7.87 -22.32 15.45
CA GLU A 85 8.81 -23.07 16.29
C GLU A 85 9.83 -23.90 15.49
N VAL A 86 10.28 -23.38 14.35
CA VAL A 86 11.28 -24.02 13.46
C VAL A 86 12.43 -23.05 13.13
N GLY A 87 13.53 -23.56 12.58
CA GLY A 87 14.64 -22.72 12.13
C GLY A 87 14.35 -21.96 10.83
N GLU A 88 14.97 -20.79 10.65
CA GLU A 88 14.79 -19.96 9.43
C GLU A 88 15.08 -20.71 8.13
N ARG A 89 16.07 -21.62 8.13
CA ARG A 89 16.39 -22.44 6.95
C ARG A 89 15.21 -23.31 6.50
N GLN A 90 14.40 -23.80 7.44
CA GLN A 90 13.20 -24.57 7.12
C GLN A 90 12.14 -23.65 6.50
N ILE A 91 11.96 -22.44 7.03
CA ILE A 91 11.04 -21.45 6.45
C ILE A 91 11.42 -21.08 5.02
N TYR A 92 12.71 -20.86 4.72
CA TYR A 92 13.15 -20.62 3.34
C TYR A 92 12.79 -21.78 2.39
N ARG A 93 12.94 -23.03 2.84
CA ARG A 93 12.58 -24.21 2.02
C ARG A 93 11.07 -24.31 1.81
N ILE A 94 10.28 -24.11 2.85
CA ILE A 94 8.82 -24.13 2.77
C ILE A 94 8.34 -23.00 1.84
N HIS A 95 8.90 -21.79 2.00
CA HIS A 95 8.60 -20.63 1.16
C HIS A 95 8.93 -20.90 -0.32
N GLU A 96 10.09 -21.48 -0.61
CA GLU A 96 10.51 -21.84 -1.98
C GLU A 96 9.54 -22.84 -2.62
N ARG A 97 9.17 -23.90 -1.90
CA ARG A 97 8.18 -24.88 -2.42
C ARG A 97 6.81 -24.24 -2.62
N GLY A 98 6.35 -23.44 -1.66
CA GLY A 98 5.07 -22.73 -1.79
C GLY A 98 5.04 -21.82 -3.02
N LEU A 99 6.14 -21.12 -3.32
CA LEU A 99 6.23 -20.30 -4.55
C LEU A 99 6.25 -21.13 -5.84
N GLN A 100 6.69 -22.38 -5.79
CA GLN A 100 6.59 -23.30 -6.94
C GLN A 100 5.18 -23.88 -7.10
N SER A 101 4.41 -23.95 -6.01
CA SER A 101 3.05 -24.49 -5.96
C SER A 101 1.97 -23.47 -6.38
N VAL A 102 2.28 -22.17 -6.44
CA VAL A 102 1.30 -21.14 -6.83
C VAL A 102 1.14 -21.03 -8.34
N VAL A 103 -0.09 -20.72 -8.77
CA VAL A 103 -0.41 -20.35 -10.16
C VAL A 103 -0.81 -18.89 -10.18
N VAL A 104 -0.02 -18.06 -10.88
CA VAL A 104 -0.29 -16.62 -10.99
C VAL A 104 -1.39 -16.38 -12.04
N PRO A 105 -2.49 -15.68 -11.70
CA PRO A 105 -3.52 -15.31 -12.65
C PRO A 105 -2.96 -14.43 -13.77
N SER A 106 -3.54 -14.54 -14.96
CA SER A 106 -3.13 -13.80 -16.16
C SER A 106 -3.90 -12.50 -16.34
#